data_AF-A0A359BER2-F1
#
_entry.id   AF-A0A359BER2-F1
#
_cell.length_a   1.000
_cell.length_b   1.000
_cell.length_c   1.000
_cell.angle_alpha   90.00
_cell.angle_beta   90.00
_cell.angle_gamma   90.00
#
_symmetry.space_group_name_H-M   'P 1'
#
loop_
_entity.id
_entity.type
_entity.pdbx_description
1 polymer ?
#
loop_
_entity_poly.entity_id
_entity_poly.type
_entity_poly.pdbx_seq_one_letter_code
_entity_poly.pdbx_strand_id
1 'polypeptide(L)'
;MTSNSQHYEVDVLVVGAGAAGLTAALSVPEHLSVAILTKDPSGGSTRWAQGGVAAAINDEDSIESHVQDTLIAGAGLCHQDVVEKVVSNARDAIDWLVQKGVAFTKSDETFHLNREGGHSYRRILHAADATGWAIQHALDGQAFSASNISFYHNFIAVDLFIDRGLGSGAKRVRGC
;
A
#
# COMPACT_ATOMS: atom_id res chain seq x y z
N MET A 1 33.28 -22.69 10.63
CA MET A 1 32.46 -22.69 9.39
C MET A 1 32.31 -21.23 8.98
N THR A 2 33.01 -20.80 7.93
CA THR A 2 32.84 -19.46 7.38
C THR A 2 31.46 -19.41 6.74
N SER A 3 30.51 -18.75 7.40
CA SER A 3 29.21 -18.41 6.82
C SER A 3 29.50 -17.58 5.57
N ASN A 4 29.21 -18.14 4.39
CA ASN A 4 29.33 -17.41 3.14
C ASN A 4 28.10 -16.48 3.07
N SER A 5 28.28 -15.21 3.44
CA SER A 5 27.23 -14.21 3.32
C SER A 5 26.91 -14.00 1.84
N GLN A 6 25.68 -14.31 1.42
CA GLN A 6 25.19 -13.95 0.09
C GLN A 6 24.79 -12.47 0.11
N HIS A 7 25.31 -11.71 -0.86
CA HIS A 7 24.99 -10.29 -1.05
C HIS A 7 24.15 -10.15 -2.31
N TYR A 8 23.08 -9.36 -2.23
CA TYR A 8 22.22 -9.02 -3.36
C TYR A 8 22.29 -7.51 -3.58
N GLU A 9 22.44 -7.10 -4.83
CA GLU A 9 22.42 -5.70 -5.23
C GLU A 9 21.13 -5.42 -6.00
N VAL A 10 20.42 -4.38 -5.58
CA VAL A 10 19.20 -3.86 -6.23
C VAL A 10 19.15 -2.36 -6.07
N ASP A 11 18.38 -1.69 -6.93
CA ASP A 11 18.16 -0.25 -6.86
C ASP A 11 17.19 0.11 -5.72
N VAL A 12 16.16 -0.72 -5.50
CA VAL A 12 15.14 -0.52 -4.47
C VAL A 12 14.90 -1.81 -3.69
N LEU A 13 14.94 -1.70 -2.36
CA LEU A 13 14.59 -2.78 -1.43
C LEU A 13 13.27 -2.45 -0.73
N VAL A 14 12.29 -3.33 -0.88
CA VAL A 14 10.99 -3.26 -0.19
C VAL A 14 10.90 -4.39 0.82
N VAL A 15 10.70 -4.05 2.09
CA VAL A 15 10.54 -5.03 3.16
C VAL A 15 9.06 -5.17 3.50
N GLY A 16 8.45 -6.26 3.03
CA GLY A 16 7.03 -6.59 3.20
C GLY A 16 6.27 -6.60 1.87
N ALA A 17 5.45 -7.63 1.66
CA ALA A 17 4.67 -7.85 0.45
C ALA A 17 3.15 -7.65 0.65
N GLY A 18 2.75 -6.77 1.58
CA GLY A 18 1.35 -6.32 1.69
C GLY A 18 1.03 -5.22 0.67
N ALA A 19 -0.20 -4.69 0.70
CA ALA A 19 -0.65 -3.65 -0.24
C ALA A 19 0.35 -2.49 -0.36
N ALA A 20 0.84 -1.94 0.77
CA ALA A 20 1.79 -0.83 0.74
C ALA A 20 3.11 -1.17 0.04
N GLY A 21 3.69 -2.35 0.33
CA GLY A 21 4.96 -2.77 -0.27
C GLY A 21 4.82 -3.08 -1.76
N LEU A 22 3.74 -3.76 -2.15
CA LEU A 22 3.46 -4.06 -3.56
C LEU A 22 3.17 -2.79 -4.35
N THR A 23 2.39 -1.86 -3.80
CA THR A 23 2.16 -0.55 -4.43
C THR A 23 3.45 0.23 -4.59
N ALA A 24 4.32 0.25 -3.57
CA ALA A 24 5.62 0.91 -3.66
C ALA A 24 6.48 0.28 -4.76
N ALA A 25 6.59 -1.06 -4.79
CA ALA A 25 7.38 -1.78 -5.78
C ALA A 25 6.86 -1.55 -7.22
N LEU A 26 5.55 -1.62 -7.43
CA LEU A 26 4.90 -1.39 -8.73
C LEU A 26 4.96 0.07 -9.20
N SER A 27 5.30 1.01 -8.31
CA SER A 27 5.49 2.42 -8.64
C SER A 27 6.92 2.76 -9.03
N VAL A 28 7.88 1.83 -8.85
CA VAL A 28 9.27 2.00 -9.28
C VAL A 28 9.36 1.88 -10.80
N PRO A 29 10.07 2.79 -11.50
CA PRO A 29 10.28 2.69 -12.94
C PRO A 29 10.88 1.34 -13.38
N GLU A 30 10.42 0.81 -14.51
CA GLU A 30 10.80 -0.53 -15.00
C GLU A 30 12.30 -0.73 -15.27
N HIS A 31 13.06 0.36 -15.43
CA HIS A 31 14.52 0.30 -15.63
C HIS A 31 15.32 0.13 -14.33
N LEU A 32 14.66 0.18 -13.16
CA LEU A 32 15.27 -0.03 -11.85
C LEU A 32 14.85 -1.38 -11.29
N SER A 33 15.82 -2.10 -10.73
CA SER A 33 15.62 -3.39 -10.08
C SER A 33 15.02 -3.25 -8.68
N VAL A 34 14.02 -4.08 -8.37
CA VAL A 34 13.32 -4.07 -7.08
C VAL A 34 13.39 -5.45 -6.43
N ALA A 35 13.87 -5.52 -5.19
CA ALA A 35 13.73 -6.70 -4.35
C ALA A 35 12.58 -6.51 -3.35
N ILE A 36 11.64 -7.46 -3.30
CA ILE A 36 10.62 -7.53 -2.26
C ILE A 36 10.97 -8.68 -1.32
N LEU A 37 11.25 -8.36 -0.05
CA LEU A 37 11.43 -9.36 1.00
C LEU A 37 10.09 -9.65 1.67
N THR A 38 9.77 -10.92 1.88
CA THR A 38 8.64 -11.31 2.72
C THR A 38 8.97 -12.50 3.60
N LYS A 39 8.57 -12.40 4.88
CA LYS A 39 8.72 -13.48 5.86
C LYS A 39 7.86 -14.69 5.51
N ASP A 40 6.68 -14.47 4.93
CA ASP A 40 5.71 -15.50 4.62
C ASP A 40 4.82 -15.01 3.46
N PRO A 41 4.84 -15.65 2.27
CA PRO A 41 3.98 -15.29 1.13
C PRO A 41 2.48 -15.42 1.42
N SER A 42 2.11 -16.21 2.43
CA SER A 42 0.72 -16.39 2.86
C SER A 42 0.31 -15.49 4.02
N GLY A 43 1.27 -14.80 4.64
CA GLY A 43 1.08 -13.94 5.80
C GLY A 43 0.59 -12.53 5.46
N GLY A 44 0.75 -11.62 6.44
CA GLY A 44 0.33 -10.23 6.33
C GLY A 44 -1.16 -10.00 6.61
N SER A 45 -1.54 -8.73 6.83
CA SER A 45 -2.92 -8.36 7.18
C SER A 45 -3.78 -7.99 5.99
N THR A 46 -3.16 -7.52 4.89
CA THR A 46 -3.88 -7.01 3.71
C THR A 46 -4.90 -8.00 3.19
N ARG A 47 -4.54 -9.28 3.01
CA ARG A 47 -5.45 -10.32 2.50
C ARG A 47 -6.71 -10.50 3.34
N TRP A 48 -6.66 -10.17 4.63
CA TRP A 48 -7.74 -10.37 5.59
C TRP A 48 -8.62 -9.15 5.81
N ALA A 49 -8.32 -8.01 5.17
CA ALA A 49 -9.16 -6.84 5.25
C ALA A 49 -10.51 -7.10 4.54
N GLN A 50 -11.62 -6.80 5.21
CA GLN A 50 -12.97 -7.09 4.71
C GLN A 50 -13.67 -5.81 4.22
N GLY A 51 -13.80 -4.83 5.13
CA GLY A 51 -14.67 -3.66 4.98
C GLY A 51 -14.52 -2.92 3.65
N GLY A 52 -13.37 -2.30 3.42
CA GLY A 52 -13.09 -1.67 2.15
C GLY A 52 -12.00 -0.61 2.18
N VAL A 53 -11.99 0.25 1.17
CA VAL A 53 -11.10 1.40 1.05
C VAL A 53 -11.97 2.66 0.92
N ALA A 54 -11.72 3.65 1.78
CA ALA A 54 -12.49 4.88 1.80
C ALA A 54 -11.98 5.89 0.76
N ALA A 55 -12.86 6.38 -0.10
CA ALA A 55 -12.60 7.47 -1.04
C ALA A 55 -13.89 8.24 -1.35
N ALA A 56 -13.83 9.58 -1.28
CA ALA A 56 -14.95 10.44 -1.67
C ALA A 56 -15.02 10.48 -3.21
N ILE A 57 -15.94 9.72 -3.80
CA ILE A 57 -15.99 9.52 -5.26
C ILE A 57 -17.36 9.77 -5.91
N ASN A 58 -18.40 9.99 -5.11
CA ASN A 58 -19.74 10.35 -5.55
C ASN A 58 -20.02 11.84 -5.35
N ASP A 59 -20.96 12.38 -6.13
CA ASP A 59 -21.29 13.81 -6.13
C ASP A 59 -21.93 14.31 -4.82
N GLU A 60 -22.46 13.39 -4.00
CA GLU A 60 -23.06 13.69 -2.70
C GLU A 60 -22.02 13.85 -1.58
N ASP A 61 -20.76 13.48 -1.83
CA ASP A 61 -19.68 13.51 -0.85
C ASP A 61 -18.57 14.49 -1.28
N SER A 62 -17.67 14.82 -0.37
CA SER A 62 -16.54 15.71 -0.65
C SER A 62 -15.26 15.31 0.08
N ILE A 63 -14.13 15.80 -0.45
CA ILE A 63 -12.81 15.64 0.16
C ILE A 63 -12.82 16.31 1.55
N GLU A 64 -13.38 17.51 1.66
CA GLU A 64 -13.46 18.27 2.91
C GLU A 64 -14.24 17.51 3.99
N SER A 65 -15.36 16.90 3.61
CA SER A 65 -16.15 16.04 4.49
C SER A 65 -15.35 14.84 4.98
N HIS A 66 -14.60 14.18 4.09
CA HIS A 66 -13.75 13.05 4.47
C HIS A 66 -12.59 13.47 5.40
N VAL A 67 -11.95 14.61 5.11
CA VAL A 67 -10.90 15.19 5.98
C VAL A 67 -11.48 15.42 7.37
N GLN A 68 -12.65 16.06 7.46
CA GLN A 68 -13.27 16.37 8.74
C GLN A 68 -13.64 15.11 9.53
N ASP A 69 -14.26 14.12 8.88
CA ASP A 69 -14.53 12.80 9.48
C ASP A 69 -13.25 12.19 10.07
N THR A 70 -12.15 12.23 9.31
CA THR A 70 -10.85 11.68 9.73
C THR A 70 -10.27 12.44 10.93
N LEU A 71 -10.31 13.78 10.93
CA LEU A 71 -9.79 14.61 12.01
C LEU A 71 -10.59 14.41 13.31
N ILE A 72 -11.92 14.31 13.21
CA ILE A 72 -12.79 14.02 14.36
C ILE A 72 -12.46 12.63 14.93
N ALA A 73 -12.43 11.60 14.08
CA ALA A 73 -12.13 10.24 14.51
C ALA A 73 -10.70 10.10 15.09
N GLY A 74 -9.75 10.91 14.59
CA GLY A 74 -8.39 10.99 15.10
C GLY A 74 -8.21 11.72 16.43
N ALA A 75 -9.30 12.23 17.03
CA ALA A 75 -9.31 12.81 18.38
C ALA A 75 -8.22 13.90 18.62
N GLY A 76 -7.93 14.71 17.61
CA GLY A 76 -6.94 15.80 17.69
C GLY A 76 -5.47 15.35 17.60
N LEU A 77 -5.20 14.08 17.30
CA LEU A 77 -3.84 13.52 17.15
C LEU A 77 -3.37 13.44 15.69
N CYS A 78 -4.25 13.75 14.73
CA CYS A 78 -3.91 13.76 13.32
C CYS A 78 -3.00 14.94 12.97
N HIS A 79 -2.06 14.69 12.06
CA HIS A 79 -1.41 15.74 11.29
C HIS A 79 -2.32 16.13 10.13
N GLN A 80 -2.90 17.33 10.18
CA GLN A 80 -3.92 17.77 9.23
C GLN A 80 -3.39 17.79 7.78
N ASP A 81 -2.16 18.27 7.58
CA ASP A 81 -1.50 18.30 6.27
C ASP A 81 -1.35 16.89 5.66
N VAL A 82 -1.09 15.88 6.48
CA VAL A 82 -1.03 14.48 6.05
C VAL A 82 -2.41 13.95 5.71
N VAL A 83 -3.42 14.24 6.54
CA VAL A 83 -4.81 13.80 6.29
C VAL A 83 -5.33 14.39 4.98
N GLU A 84 -5.19 15.70 4.78
CA GLU A 84 -5.59 16.38 3.55
C GLU A 84 -4.93 15.75 2.33
N LYS A 85 -3.62 15.51 2.40
CA LYS A 85 -2.86 14.90 1.31
C LYS A 85 -3.33 13.47 1.01
N VAL A 86 -3.53 12.63 2.03
CA VAL A 86 -3.96 11.23 1.82
C VAL A 86 -5.37 11.19 1.24
N VAL A 87 -6.29 11.96 1.82
CA VAL A 87 -7.69 11.99 1.42
C VAL A 87 -7.85 12.55 0.00
N SER A 88 -7.13 13.62 -0.36
CA SER A 88 -7.23 14.23 -1.69
C SER A 88 -6.72 13.33 -2.82
N ASN A 89 -5.82 12.38 -2.50
CA ASN A 89 -5.27 11.42 -3.47
C ASN A 89 -6.03 10.09 -3.50
N ALA A 90 -7.08 9.92 -2.68
CA ALA A 90 -7.79 8.65 -2.54
C ALA A 90 -8.46 8.21 -3.86
N ARG A 91 -9.03 9.15 -4.63
CA ARG A 91 -9.67 8.84 -5.92
C ARG A 91 -8.67 8.27 -6.92
N ASP A 92 -7.53 8.92 -7.09
CA ASP A 92 -6.46 8.48 -8.00
C ASP A 92 -5.92 7.10 -7.57
N ALA A 93 -5.81 6.85 -6.27
CA ALA A 93 -5.41 5.55 -5.75
C ALA A 93 -6.43 4.44 -6.07
N ILE A 94 -7.74 4.73 -5.98
CA ILE A 94 -8.79 3.80 -6.40
C ILE A 94 -8.71 3.54 -7.90
N ASP A 95 -8.58 4.58 -8.72
CA ASP A 95 -8.50 4.44 -10.18
C ASP A 95 -7.25 3.61 -10.57
N TRP A 96 -6.12 3.81 -9.89
CA TRP A 96 -4.92 2.97 -10.04
C TRP A 96 -5.17 1.51 -9.65
N LEU A 97 -5.86 1.24 -8.54
CA LEU A 97 -6.20 -0.14 -8.14
C LEU A 97 -7.09 -0.83 -9.19
N VAL A 98 -8.08 -0.11 -9.72
CA VAL A 98 -8.94 -0.61 -10.81
C VAL A 98 -8.10 -0.92 -12.05
N GLN A 99 -7.18 -0.05 -12.44
CA GLN A 99 -6.25 -0.29 -13.56
C GLN A 99 -5.36 -1.52 -13.34
N LYS A 100 -4.99 -1.81 -12.08
CA LYS A 100 -4.24 -3.01 -11.71
C LYS A 100 -5.09 -4.29 -11.65
N GLY A 101 -6.39 -4.19 -11.91
CA GLY A 101 -7.31 -5.33 -12.01
C GLY A 101 -8.11 -5.61 -10.74
N VAL A 102 -8.13 -4.69 -9.77
CA VAL A 102 -9.00 -4.84 -8.60
C VAL A 102 -10.46 -4.66 -9.01
N ALA A 103 -11.25 -5.71 -8.82
CA ALA A 103 -12.68 -5.72 -9.13
C ALA A 103 -13.50 -5.30 -7.91
N PHE A 104 -13.71 -4.00 -7.74
CA PHE A 104 -14.67 -3.49 -6.75
C PHE A 104 -16.12 -3.79 -7.15
N THR A 105 -16.97 -4.04 -6.16
CA THR A 105 -18.40 -4.27 -6.33
C THR A 105 -19.07 -3.03 -6.92
N LYS A 106 -19.92 -3.25 -7.92
CA LYS A 106 -20.71 -2.22 -8.58
C LYS A 106 -22.20 -2.38 -8.28
N SER A 107 -22.93 -1.27 -8.27
CA SER A 107 -24.38 -1.19 -8.33
C SER A 107 -24.72 -0.44 -9.61
N ASP A 108 -25.36 -1.12 -10.55
CA ASP A 108 -25.51 -0.67 -11.93
C ASP A 108 -24.13 -0.29 -12.54
N GLU A 109 -23.98 0.94 -13.05
CA GLU A 109 -22.73 1.42 -13.65
C GLU A 109 -21.79 2.13 -12.67
N THR A 110 -22.16 2.20 -11.38
CA THR A 110 -21.42 2.93 -10.34
C THR A 110 -20.86 2.00 -9.28
N PHE A 111 -19.87 2.45 -8.51
CA PHE A 111 -19.37 1.65 -7.39
C PHE A 111 -20.45 1.53 -6.30
N HIS A 112 -20.63 0.32 -5.78
CA HIS A 112 -21.46 0.13 -4.60
C HIS A 112 -20.66 0.58 -3.36
N LEU A 113 -21.21 1.54 -2.61
CA LEU A 113 -20.53 2.18 -1.48
C LEU A 113 -21.20 1.83 -0.16
N ASN A 114 -20.36 1.39 0.79
CA ASN A 114 -20.74 1.19 2.18
C ASN A 114 -20.41 2.42 3.04
N ARG A 115 -20.92 2.40 4.27
CA ARG A 115 -20.58 3.37 5.32
C ARG A 115 -20.27 2.63 6.62
N GLU A 116 -19.11 2.90 7.18
CA GLU A 116 -18.67 2.39 8.47
C GLU A 116 -18.60 3.51 9.51
N GLY A 117 -18.28 3.16 10.76
CA GLY A 117 -18.20 4.10 11.87
C GLY A 117 -17.19 5.23 11.59
N GLY A 118 -17.54 6.45 12.01
CA GLY A 118 -16.71 7.64 11.80
C GLY A 118 -16.94 8.36 10.48
N HIS A 119 -17.65 7.76 9.51
CA HIS A 119 -17.97 8.42 8.25
C HIS A 119 -19.37 9.01 8.23
N SER A 120 -19.48 10.26 7.76
CA SER A 120 -20.75 10.96 7.54
C SER A 120 -21.47 10.44 6.28
N TYR A 121 -20.72 10.12 5.23
CA TYR A 121 -21.21 9.70 3.91
C TYR A 121 -20.82 8.26 3.55
N ARG A 122 -21.51 7.68 2.56
CA ARG A 122 -21.13 6.36 1.97
C ARG A 122 -19.95 6.57 1.04
N ARG A 123 -18.77 6.09 1.44
CA ARG A 123 -17.52 6.32 0.71
C ARG A 123 -16.57 5.13 0.70
N ILE A 124 -17.01 3.97 1.21
CA ILE A 124 -16.17 2.79 1.35
C ILE A 124 -16.44 1.87 0.16
N LEU A 125 -15.46 1.80 -0.75
CA LEU A 125 -15.46 0.84 -1.85
C LEU A 125 -15.07 -0.53 -1.30
N HIS A 126 -15.71 -1.57 -1.80
CA HIS A 126 -15.47 -2.93 -1.33
C HIS A 126 -15.53 -3.94 -2.48
N ALA A 127 -15.02 -5.15 -2.24
CA ALA A 127 -15.22 -6.30 -3.12
C ALA A 127 -15.91 -7.42 -2.34
N ALA A 128 -17.24 -7.45 -2.40
CA ALA A 128 -18.09 -8.26 -1.53
C ALA A 128 -17.66 -8.13 -0.05
N ASP A 129 -17.30 -9.20 0.62
CA ASP A 129 -16.80 -9.27 1.99
C ASP A 129 -15.28 -9.53 2.08
N ALA A 130 -14.55 -9.44 0.96
CA ALA A 130 -13.15 -9.83 0.85
C ALA A 130 -12.28 -8.80 0.10
N THR A 131 -12.47 -7.51 0.37
CA THR A 131 -11.77 -6.41 -0.33
C THR A 131 -10.25 -6.55 -0.31
N GLY A 132 -9.70 -6.91 0.85
CA GLY A 132 -8.28 -7.11 1.05
C GLY A 132 -7.69 -8.24 0.22
N TRP A 133 -8.44 -9.35 0.05
CA TRP A 133 -8.05 -10.45 -0.82
C TRP A 133 -8.02 -9.99 -2.29
N ALA A 134 -9.05 -9.27 -2.74
CA ALA A 134 -9.12 -8.77 -4.12
C ALA A 134 -7.95 -7.83 -4.45
N ILE A 135 -7.61 -6.92 -3.53
CA ILE A 135 -6.46 -6.02 -3.66
C ILE A 135 -5.15 -6.82 -3.69
N GLN A 136 -4.93 -7.68 -2.69
CA GLN A 136 -3.69 -8.47 -2.61
C GLN A 136 -3.50 -9.32 -3.88
N HIS A 137 -4.55 -10.02 -4.32
CA HIS A 137 -4.50 -10.90 -5.48
C HIS A 137 -4.15 -10.16 -6.78
N ALA A 138 -4.78 -9.00 -7.02
CA ALA A 138 -4.48 -8.19 -8.19
C ALA A 138 -3.04 -7.66 -8.16
N LEU A 139 -2.60 -7.13 -7.02
CA LEU A 139 -1.25 -6.56 -6.89
C LEU A 139 -0.15 -7.64 -6.97
N ASP A 140 -0.38 -8.82 -6.37
CA ASP A 140 0.51 -9.98 -6.52
C ASP A 140 0.65 -10.35 -8.00
N GLY A 141 -0.46 -10.47 -8.73
CA GLY A 141 -0.43 -10.83 -10.15
C GLY A 141 0.36 -9.83 -11.01
N GLN A 142 0.20 -8.53 -10.73
CA GLN A 142 0.95 -7.46 -11.41
C GLN A 142 2.44 -7.54 -11.07
N ALA A 143 2.78 -7.71 -9.79
CA ALA A 143 4.16 -7.74 -9.34
C ALA A 143 4.91 -9.00 -9.82
N PHE A 144 4.26 -10.17 -9.85
CA PHE A 144 4.85 -11.39 -10.41
C PHE A 144 5.07 -11.33 -11.92
N SER A 145 4.31 -10.49 -12.63
CA SER A 145 4.44 -10.31 -14.08
C SER A 145 5.47 -9.25 -14.46
N ALA A 146 5.93 -8.43 -13.50
CA ALA A 146 6.89 -7.36 -13.74
C ALA A 146 8.31 -7.92 -13.87
N SER A 147 9.02 -7.55 -14.94
CA SER A 147 10.36 -8.05 -15.25
C SER A 147 11.46 -7.52 -14.32
N ASN A 148 11.22 -6.40 -13.65
CA ASN A 148 12.18 -5.72 -12.79
C ASN A 148 11.98 -6.01 -11.29
N ILE A 149 10.96 -6.81 -10.93
CA ILE A 149 10.64 -7.14 -9.54
C ILE A 149 11.06 -8.59 -9.23
N SER A 150 11.83 -8.77 -8.16
CA SER A 150 12.22 -10.09 -7.64
C SER A 150 11.71 -10.30 -6.22
N PHE A 151 11.09 -11.47 -5.99
CA PHE A 151 10.59 -11.85 -4.67
C PHE A 151 11.58 -12.73 -3.92
N TYR A 152 11.80 -12.41 -2.64
CA TYR A 152 12.60 -13.18 -1.70
C TYR A 152 11.70 -13.67 -0.57
N HIS A 153 11.18 -14.89 -0.76
CA HIS A 153 10.27 -15.53 0.18
C HIS A 153 11.01 -16.18 1.35
N ASN A 154 10.40 -16.15 2.54
CA ASN A 154 10.97 -16.65 3.79
C ASN A 154 12.22 -15.88 4.24
N PHE A 155 12.31 -14.59 3.88
CA PHE A 155 13.35 -13.69 4.33
C PHE A 155 12.80 -12.81 5.46
N ILE A 156 13.53 -12.79 6.58
CA ILE A 156 13.23 -11.93 7.72
C ILE A 156 14.32 -10.88 7.80
N ALA A 157 13.97 -9.62 7.56
CA ALA A 157 14.87 -8.51 7.82
C ALA A 157 15.13 -8.43 9.33
N VAL A 158 16.39 -8.37 9.72
CA VAL A 158 16.81 -8.38 11.14
C VAL A 158 17.11 -6.98 11.63
N ASP A 159 17.86 -6.20 10.85
CA ASP A 159 18.21 -4.81 11.16
C ASP A 159 18.31 -4.01 9.86
N LEU A 160 18.56 -2.70 9.95
CA LEU A 160 18.95 -1.90 8.80
C LEU A 160 20.47 -1.71 8.80
N PHE A 161 21.10 -1.93 7.64
CA PHE A 161 22.50 -1.58 7.49
C PHE A 161 22.63 -0.08 7.25
N ILE A 162 23.04 0.65 8.31
CA ILE A 162 23.14 2.10 8.32
C ILE A 162 24.60 2.52 8.25
N ASP A 163 24.96 3.21 7.17
CA ASP A 163 26.24 3.87 7.00
C ASP A 163 26.19 5.28 7.60
N ARG A 164 27.25 5.67 8.32
CA ARG A 164 27.38 7.05 8.81
C ARG A 164 28.00 7.86 7.68
N GLY A 165 27.19 8.67 6.99
CA GLY A 165 27.66 9.47 5.86
C GLY A 165 28.87 10.33 6.23
N LEU A 166 29.81 10.48 5.29
CA LEU A 166 30.91 11.44 5.39
C LEU A 166 30.35 12.86 5.21
N GLY A 167 29.95 13.51 6.31
CA GLY A 167 29.45 14.89 6.35
C GLY A 167 27.98 15.02 6.78
N SER A 168 27.68 16.10 7.51
CA SER A 168 26.38 16.52 8.09
C SER A 168 25.63 15.57 9.04
N GLY A 169 26.13 14.36 9.31
CA GLY A 169 25.48 13.43 10.25
C GLY A 169 24.27 12.71 9.66
N ALA A 170 24.07 12.80 8.34
CA ALA A 170 23.02 12.05 7.65
C ALA A 170 23.30 10.54 7.70
N LYS A 171 22.35 9.78 8.25
CA LYS A 171 22.34 8.32 8.22
C LYS A 171 21.86 7.86 6.85
N ARG A 172 22.62 6.97 6.18
CA ARG A 172 22.21 6.36 4.91
C ARG A 172 21.91 4.89 5.13
N VAL A 173 20.71 4.45 4.76
CA VAL A 173 20.37 3.01 4.70
C VAL A 173 20.98 2.43 3.43
N ARG A 174 21.75 1.35 3.57
CA ARG A 174 22.43 0.63 2.48
C ARG A 174 21.84 -0.76 2.22
N GLY A 175 20.98 -1.23 3.13
CA GLY A 175 20.37 -2.56 3.07
C GLY A 175 19.73 -2.92 4.41
N CYS A 176 19.47 -4.21 4.61
CA CYS A 176 18.98 -4.80 5.86
C CYS A 176 19.71 -6.12 6.17
#